data_AF-A0A925TW71-F1
#
_entry.id   AF-A0A925TW71-F1
#
_cell.length_a   1.000
_cell.length_b   1.000
_cell.length_c   1.000
_cell.angle_alpha   90.00
_cell.angle_beta   90.00
_cell.angle_gamma   90.00
#
_symmetry.space_group_name_H-M   'P 1'
#
loop_
_entity.id
_entity.type
_entity.pdbx_description
1 polymer ?
#
loop_
_entity_poly.entity_id
_entity_poly.type
_entity_poly.pdbx_seq_one_letter_code
_entity_poly.pdbx_strand_id
1 'polypeptide(L)' 'MKKLQFVFILILVAGSLLPSCTKCTVCTHIDMTSGEEVIDEYCAEGLSAGKLVSDYEAEWAENWEFYGGYCTRN' A
#
# COMPACT_ATOMS: atom_id res chain seq x y z
N MET A 1 36.09 34.74 2.46
CA MET A 1 34.64 34.48 2.26
C MET A 1 34.43 33.02 1.85
N LYS A 2 34.48 32.05 2.78
CA LYS A 2 34.34 30.59 2.50
C LYS A 2 33.84 29.80 3.74
N LYS A 3 32.84 30.31 4.46
CA LYS A 3 32.31 29.63 5.67
C LYS A 3 30.79 29.51 5.74
N LEU A 4 30.05 30.00 4.73
CA LEU A 4 28.58 30.04 4.74
C LEU A 4 27.89 28.94 3.90
N GLN A 5 28.62 27.97 3.35
CA GLN A 5 28.01 26.90 2.54
C GLN A 5 27.63 25.63 3.35
N PHE A 6 28.08 25.50 4.60
CA PHE A 6 27.83 24.27 5.37
C PHE A 6 26.49 24.23 6.10
N VAL A 7 25.73 25.34 6.15
CA VAL A 7 24.44 25.37 6.86
C VAL A 7 23.29 24.81 6.01
N PHE A 8 23.43 24.76 4.68
CA PHE A 8 22.36 24.27 3.80
C PHE A 8 22.21 22.75 3.76
N ILE A 9 23.23 21.99 4.19
CA ILE A 9 23.21 20.52 4.14
C ILE A 9 22.51 19.91 5.35
N LEU A 10 22.39 20.66 6.46
CA LEU A 10 21.74 20.17 7.69
C LEU A 10 20.20 20.21 7.63
N ILE A 11 19.60 20.92 6.68
CA ILE A 11 18.13 21.00 6.54
C ILE A 11 17.57 19.80 5.76
N LEU A 12 18.38 19.09 4.97
CA LEU A 12 17.92 17.94 4.18
C LEU A 12 17.74 16.65 5.00
N VAL A 13 18.31 16.58 6.20
CA VAL A 13 18.19 15.38 7.08
C VAL A 13 16.91 15.42 7.93
N ALA A 14 16.20 16.56 7.97
CA ALA A 14 14.92 16.67 8.67
C ALA A 14 13.70 16.26 7.81
N GLY A 15 13.91 15.86 6.55
CA GLY A 15 12.85 15.37 5.66
C GLY A 15 12.53 13.88 5.80
N SER A 16 13.27 13.13 6.62
CA SER A 16 13.10 11.68 6.82
C SER A 16 12.01 11.32 7.84
N LEU A 17 11.25 12.30 8.33
CA LEU A 17 10.01 12.09 9.09
C LEU A 17 8.77 12.28 8.20
N LEU A 18 8.89 12.03 6.89
CA LEU A 18 7.70 11.83 6.06
C LEU A 18 6.99 10.58 6.61
N PRO A 19 5.66 10.63 6.87
CA PRO A 19 4.92 9.44 7.22
C PRO A 19 5.24 8.40 6.17
N SER A 20 5.71 7.22 6.57
CA SER A 20 5.75 6.07 5.67
C SER A 20 4.32 5.96 5.12
N CYS A 21 4.12 6.33 3.86
CA CYS A 21 2.84 6.22 3.18
C CYS A 21 2.60 4.73 2.91
N THR A 22 2.54 3.94 3.97
CA THR A 22 2.16 2.54 3.94
C THR A 22 0.66 2.54 3.69
N LYS A 23 0.26 1.87 2.64
CA LYS A 23 -1.14 1.65 2.29
C LYS A 23 -1.39 0.16 2.30
N CYS A 24 -2.46 -0.24 2.95
CA CYS A 24 -2.86 -1.63 3.06
C CYS A 24 -4.29 -1.80 2.58
N THR A 25 -4.57 -2.97 2.02
CA THR A 25 -5.91 -3.43 1.69
C THR A 25 -6.06 -4.87 2.13
N VAL A 26 -7.27 -5.23 2.53
CA VAL A 26 -7.65 -6.60 2.88
C VAL A 26 -8.76 -7.02 1.94
N CYS A 27 -8.50 -8.07 1.15
CA CYS A 27 -9.46 -8.63 0.20
C CYS A 27 -9.93 -10.01 0.68
N THR A 28 -11.22 -10.27 0.56
CA THR A 28 -11.89 -11.45 1.11
C THR A 28 -12.81 -12.08 0.09
N HIS A 29 -12.74 -13.39 -0.12
CA HIS A 29 -13.68 -14.16 -0.95
C HIS A 29 -14.09 -15.47 -0.28
N ILE A 30 -15.13 -16.11 -0.82
CA ILE A 30 -15.51 -17.48 -0.43
C ILE A 30 -14.91 -18.45 -1.45
N ASP A 31 -14.07 -19.38 -0.99
CA ASP A 31 -13.59 -20.47 -1.82
C ASP A 31 -14.76 -21.42 -2.10
N MET A 32 -15.16 -21.51 -3.36
CA MET A 32 -16.30 -22.32 -3.80
C MET A 32 -16.07 -23.83 -3.67
N THR A 33 -14.83 -24.26 -3.48
CA THR A 33 -14.44 -25.68 -3.32
C THR A 33 -14.54 -26.12 -1.87
N SER A 34 -14.02 -25.31 -0.94
CA SER A 34 -14.01 -25.62 0.50
C SER A 34 -15.21 -25.04 1.24
N GLY A 35 -15.82 -23.97 0.71
CA GLY A 35 -16.84 -23.17 1.39
C GLY A 35 -16.27 -22.24 2.46
N GLU A 36 -14.94 -22.10 2.54
CA GLU A 36 -14.26 -21.28 3.55
C GLU A 36 -14.09 -19.83 3.07
N GLU A 37 -14.10 -18.89 4.01
CA GLU A 37 -13.71 -17.51 3.75
C GLU A 37 -12.18 -17.42 3.71
N VAL A 38 -11.66 -16.92 2.58
CA VAL A 38 -10.25 -16.66 2.38
C VAL A 38 -10.02 -15.16 2.50
N ILE A 39 -9.08 -14.78 3.37
CA ILE A 39 -8.69 -13.40 3.64
C ILE A 39 -7.24 -13.21 3.21
N ASP A 40 -6.99 -12.20 2.39
CA ASP A 40 -5.66 -11.84 1.90
C ASP A 40 -5.37 -10.36 2.20
N GLU A 41 -4.16 -10.05 2.65
CA GLU A 41 -3.74 -8.70 3.03
C GLU A 41 -2.52 -8.28 2.23
N TYR A 42 -2.62 -7.11 1.60
CA TYR A 42 -1.52 -6.53 0.85
C TYR A 42 -1.20 -5.12 1.35
N CYS A 43 0.05 -4.92 1.76
CA CYS A 43 0.60 -3.64 2.16
C CYS A 43 1.76 -3.23 1.24
N ALA A 44 1.73 -1.98 0.78
CA ALA A 44 2.80 -1.37 0.01
C ALA A 44 3.29 -0.08 0.68
N GLU A 45 4.58 0.25 0.48
CA GLU A 45 5.21 1.44 1.04
C GLU A 45 5.79 2.36 -0.04
N GLY A 46 5.98 3.63 0.32
CA GLY A 46 6.59 4.64 -0.53
C GLY A 46 5.59 5.43 -1.37
N LEU A 47 6.11 6.25 -2.28
CA LEU A 47 5.31 7.21 -3.06
C LEU A 47 4.28 6.54 -3.99
N SER A 48 4.51 5.27 -4.36
CA SER A 48 3.64 4.49 -5.22
C SER A 48 2.71 3.54 -4.48
N ALA A 49 2.71 3.52 -3.14
CA ALA A 49 1.92 2.58 -2.35
C ALA A 49 0.44 2.54 -2.73
N GLY A 50 -0.18 3.72 -2.92
CA GLY A 50 -1.57 3.81 -3.34
C GLY A 50 -1.85 3.21 -4.72
N LYS A 51 -0.89 3.30 -5.66
CA LYS A 51 -1.03 2.69 -6.98
C LYS A 51 -0.89 1.17 -6.87
N LEU A 52 0.14 0.70 -6.16
CA LEU A 52 0.38 -0.74 -5.97
C LEU A 52 -0.81 -1.44 -5.31
N VAL A 53 -1.40 -0.83 -4.27
CA VAL A 53 -2.62 -1.34 -3.62
C VAL A 53 -3.80 -1.35 -4.60
N SER A 54 -3.97 -0.30 -5.40
CA SER A 54 -5.05 -0.24 -6.40
C SER A 54 -4.88 -1.27 -7.52
N ASP A 55 -3.64 -1.51 -7.95
CA ASP A 55 -3.32 -2.53 -8.96
C ASP A 55 -3.63 -3.94 -8.40
N TYR A 56 -3.25 -4.22 -7.15
CA TYR A 56 -3.58 -5.48 -6.46
C TYR A 56 -5.09 -5.69 -6.34
N GLU A 57 -5.86 -4.68 -5.91
CA GLU A 57 -7.32 -4.78 -5.81
C GLU A 57 -7.98 -5.06 -7.18
N ALA A 58 -7.46 -4.46 -8.25
CA ALA A 58 -7.98 -4.69 -9.60
C ALA A 58 -7.71 -6.12 -10.08
N GLU A 59 -6.48 -6.61 -9.94
CA GLU A 59 -6.14 -8.00 -10.26
C GLU A 59 -6.97 -8.98 -9.43
N TRP A 60 -7.15 -8.69 -8.15
CA TRP A 60 -7.94 -9.52 -7.26
C TRP A 60 -9.42 -9.55 -7.69
N ALA A 61 -10.00 -8.39 -8.01
CA ALA A 61 -11.40 -8.29 -8.44
C ALA A 61 -11.68 -9.07 -9.73
N GLU A 62 -10.75 -9.02 -10.70
CA GLU A 62 -10.83 -9.81 -11.95
C GLU A 62 -10.96 -11.32 -11.70
N ASN A 63 -10.39 -11.81 -10.60
CA ASN A 63 -10.41 -13.22 -10.25
C ASN A 63 -11.59 -13.59 -9.32
N TRP A 64 -12.01 -12.70 -8.42
CA TRP A 64 -12.80 -13.10 -7.25
C TRP A 64 -14.12 -12.35 -7.01
N GLU A 65 -14.36 -11.20 -7.64
CA GLU A 65 -15.57 -10.39 -7.38
C GLU A 65 -16.86 -11.15 -7.71
N PHE A 66 -16.85 -11.96 -8.78
CA PHE A 66 -17.98 -12.81 -9.16
C PHE A 66 -18.35 -13.86 -8.09
N TYR A 67 -17.40 -14.28 -7.26
CA TYR A 67 -17.61 -15.27 -6.20
C TYR A 67 -18.01 -14.62 -4.86
N GLY A 68 -18.49 -13.38 -4.88
CA GLY A 68 -18.87 -12.62 -3.69
C GLY A 68 -17.67 -11.98 -2.98
N GLY A 69 -16.56 -11.81 -3.71
CA GLY A 69 -15.35 -11.20 -3.21
C GLY A 69 -15.44 -9.68 -3.01
N TYR A 70 -14.77 -9.14 -1.99
CA TYR A 70 -14.67 -7.69 -1.77
C TYR A 70 -13.33 -7.29 -1.12
N CYS A 71 -12.93 -6.02 -1.29
CA CYS A 71 -11.74 -5.46 -0.66
C CYS A 71 -12.09 -4.27 0.26
N THR A 72 -11.33 -4.11 1.35
CA THR A 72 -11.46 -3.02 2.30
C THR A 72 -10.11 -2.36 2.56
N ARG A 73 -10.07 -1.03 2.52
CA ARG A 73 -8.86 -0.23 2.74
C ARG A 73 -8.78 0.26 4.18
N ASN A 74 -7.56 0.36 4.70
CA ASN A 74 -7.22 1.01 5.96
C ASN A 74 -6.60 2.40 5.73
#